data_AF-A0A6G2DG40-F1
#
_entry.id   AF-A0A6G2DG40-F1
#
_cell.length_a   1.000
_cell.length_b   1.000
_cell.length_c   1.000
_cell.angle_alpha   90.00
_cell.angle_beta   90.00
_cell.angle_gamma   90.00
#
_symmetry.space_group_name_H-M   'P 1'
#
loop_
_entity.id
_entity.type
_entity.pdbx_description
1 polymer ?
#
loop_
_entity_poly.entity_id
_entity_poly.type
_entity_poly.pdbx_seq_one_letter_code
_entity_poly.pdbx_strand_id
1 'polypeptide(L)'
;TVALAGCSSVQRSLRGDDYVDSSLAAEESSKVAAQSAKELNDALTNENANFPQLSKEVAEDEAEVILHTSQGDIRIKLFPKLAPLAVENFLTHAKEGYYNGITFHRVIDGFMVQTGDPKGDGTG
;
A
#
# COMPACT_ATOMS: atom_id res chain seq x y z
N THR A 1 -35.37 -24.48 16.46
CA THR A 1 -35.09 -23.13 15.94
C THR A 1 -33.91 -22.60 16.73
N VAL A 2 -32.67 -22.46 16.24
CA VAL A 2 -32.07 -22.40 14.90
C VAL A 2 -31.03 -23.52 14.77
N ALA A 3 -30.98 -24.16 13.60
CA ALA A 3 -29.97 -25.14 13.21
C ALA A 3 -28.93 -24.45 12.32
N LEU A 4 -27.63 -24.69 12.56
CA LEU A 4 -26.58 -24.42 11.58
C LEU A 4 -26.26 -25.74 10.88
N ALA A 5 -26.71 -25.85 9.64
CA ALA A 5 -26.36 -26.92 8.71
C ALA A 5 -25.19 -26.47 7.84
N GLY A 6 -24.18 -27.34 7.67
CA GLY A 6 -23.11 -27.12 6.70
C GLY A 6 -21.83 -27.89 7.00
N CYS A 7 -21.87 -29.22 6.91
CA CYS A 7 -20.67 -30.03 6.69
C CYS A 7 -20.24 -29.91 5.23
N SER A 8 -18.94 -29.74 4.95
CA SER A 8 -18.26 -30.59 3.97
C SER A 8 -16.75 -30.64 4.26
N SER A 9 -16.26 -31.87 4.25
CA SER A 9 -14.93 -32.35 4.59
C SER A 9 -13.79 -31.68 3.81
N VAL A 10 -12.76 -31.21 4.53
CA VAL A 10 -11.41 -31.09 3.96
C VAL A 10 -10.41 -31.73 4.92
N GLN A 11 -10.38 -33.07 4.91
CA GLN A 11 -9.14 -33.79 5.16
C GLN A 11 -8.43 -33.94 3.82
N ARG A 12 -7.36 -33.17 3.61
CA ARG A 12 -6.28 -33.58 2.69
C ARG A 12 -4.93 -33.23 3.28
N SER A 13 -4.51 -34.14 4.14
CA SER A 13 -3.13 -34.32 4.56
C SER A 13 -2.31 -34.89 3.38
N LEU A 14 -1.15 -34.29 3.11
CA LEU A 14 0.10 -34.90 2.63
C LEU A 14 0.11 -35.66 1.28
N ARG A 15 0.61 -35.01 0.21
CA ARG A 15 1.69 -35.53 -0.67
C ARG A 15 2.13 -34.43 -1.63
N GLY A 16 3.43 -34.30 -1.82
CA GLY A 16 4.05 -33.31 -2.71
C GLY A 16 3.72 -33.51 -4.18
N ASP A 17 4.22 -32.54 -4.95
CA ASP A 17 4.26 -32.48 -6.41
C ASP A 17 3.02 -31.87 -7.08
N ASP A 18 2.83 -30.56 -6.92
CA ASP A 18 2.22 -29.74 -7.96
C ASP A 18 3.15 -28.55 -8.21
N TYR A 19 4.13 -28.77 -9.11
CA TYR A 19 4.87 -27.69 -9.73
C TYR A 19 3.86 -26.76 -10.40
N VAL A 20 3.74 -25.53 -9.88
CA VAL A 20 3.01 -24.45 -10.54
C VAL A 20 3.65 -24.27 -11.92
N ASP A 21 2.91 -24.61 -12.96
CA ASP A 21 3.37 -24.56 -14.34
C ASP A 21 3.84 -23.13 -14.67
N SER A 22 5.14 -22.97 -14.90
CA SER A 22 5.78 -21.69 -15.24
C SER A 22 5.13 -20.98 -16.44
N SER A 23 4.40 -21.71 -17.28
CA SER A 23 3.66 -21.13 -18.40
C SER A 23 2.40 -20.36 -17.94
N LEU A 24 1.71 -20.79 -16.88
CA LEU A 24 0.54 -20.10 -16.32
C LEU A 24 0.94 -18.80 -15.60
N ALA A 25 2.05 -18.82 -14.86
CA ALA A 25 2.58 -17.62 -14.18
C ALA A 25 3.13 -16.56 -15.16
N ALA A 26 3.70 -17.00 -16.29
CA ALA A 26 4.16 -16.12 -17.36
C ALA A 26 2.97 -15.49 -18.12
N GLU A 27 1.90 -16.25 -18.36
CA GLU A 27 0.67 -15.74 -18.96
C GLU A 27 -0.07 -14.76 -18.04
N GLU A 28 -0.16 -15.04 -16.74
CA GLU A 28 -0.74 -14.11 -15.78
C GLU A 28 0.08 -12.82 -15.67
N SER A 29 1.41 -12.90 -15.66
CA SER A 29 2.28 -11.71 -15.63
C SER A 29 2.11 -10.81 -16.86
N SER A 30 1.93 -11.40 -18.06
CA SER A 30 1.70 -10.63 -19.29
C SER A 30 0.30 -10.02 -19.38
N LYS A 31 -0.73 -10.71 -18.86
CA LYS A 31 -2.10 -10.20 -18.79
C LYS A 31 -2.25 -9.08 -17.75
N VAL A 32 -1.58 -9.20 -16.59
CA VAL A 32 -1.53 -8.16 -15.55
C VAL A 32 -0.78 -6.91 -16.04
N ALA A 33 0.32 -7.07 -16.79
CA ALA A 33 1.02 -5.94 -17.40
C ALA A 33 0.17 -5.24 -18.47
N ALA A 34 -0.54 -6.00 -19.31
CA ALA A 34 -1.46 -5.46 -20.32
C ALA A 34 -2.70 -4.80 -19.69
N GLN A 35 -3.23 -5.36 -18.59
CA GLN A 35 -4.31 -4.76 -17.82
C GLN A 35 -3.86 -3.46 -17.15
N SER A 36 -2.67 -3.43 -16.54
CA SER A 36 -2.10 -2.23 -15.93
C SER A 36 -1.91 -1.10 -16.95
N ALA A 37 -1.44 -1.43 -18.17
CA ALA A 37 -1.29 -0.45 -19.24
C ALA A 37 -2.62 0.09 -19.77
N LYS A 38 -3.67 -0.75 -19.83
CA LYS A 38 -5.02 -0.34 -20.22
C LYS A 38 -5.66 0.53 -19.14
N GLU A 39 -5.56 0.11 -17.88
CA GLU A 39 -6.05 0.88 -16.72
C GLU A 39 -5.33 2.22 -16.58
N LEU A 40 -4.02 2.29 -16.88
CA LEU A 40 -3.27 3.53 -16.91
C LEU A 40 -3.77 4.46 -18.03
N ASN A 41 -4.00 3.94 -19.23
CA ASN A 41 -4.54 4.73 -20.34
C ASN A 41 -5.98 5.21 -20.07
N ASP A 42 -6.81 4.35 -19.49
CA ASP A 42 -8.19 4.70 -19.12
C ASP A 42 -8.19 5.76 -18.00
N ALA A 43 -7.27 5.68 -17.03
CA ALA A 43 -7.08 6.70 -16.00
C ALA A 43 -6.58 8.03 -16.58
N LEU A 44 -5.68 8.00 -17.58
CA LEU A 44 -5.11 9.20 -18.20
C LEU A 44 -6.06 9.89 -19.19
N THR A 45 -6.98 9.15 -19.81
CA THR A 45 -7.90 9.66 -20.85
C THR A 45 -9.29 10.01 -20.33
N ASN A 46 -9.62 9.64 -19.09
CA ASN A 46 -10.88 10.01 -18.48
C ASN A 46 -10.86 11.48 -18.04
N GLU A 47 -11.56 12.34 -18.78
CA GLU A 47 -11.66 13.77 -18.48
C GLU A 47 -12.39 14.10 -17.17
N ASN A 48 -13.07 13.13 -16.56
CA ASN A 48 -13.68 13.25 -15.22
C ASN A 48 -12.78 12.71 -14.10
N ALA A 49 -11.55 12.27 -14.41
CA ALA A 49 -10.64 11.77 -13.39
C ALA A 49 -10.12 12.93 -12.52
N ASN A 50 -10.51 12.92 -11.25
CA ASN A 50 -9.98 13.84 -10.24
C ASN A 50 -8.77 13.21 -9.55
N PHE A 51 -7.60 13.83 -9.70
CA PHE A 51 -6.35 13.41 -9.07
C PHE A 51 -5.94 14.39 -7.97
N PRO A 52 -6.53 14.27 -6.77
CA PRO A 52 -6.24 15.20 -5.68
C PRO A 52 -4.75 15.18 -5.26
N GLN A 53 -4.00 14.13 -5.57
CA GLN A 53 -2.56 14.06 -5.33
C GLN A 53 -1.72 15.04 -6.16
N LEU A 54 -2.25 15.58 -7.26
CA LEU A 54 -1.52 16.51 -8.12
C LEU A 54 -1.69 17.97 -7.69
N SER A 55 -2.68 18.27 -6.83
CA SER A 55 -2.85 19.62 -6.29
C SER A 55 -1.87 19.87 -5.14
N LYS A 56 -1.36 21.10 -5.07
CA LYS A 56 -0.45 21.53 -4.00
C LYS A 56 -1.19 21.95 -2.72
N GLU A 57 -2.44 22.35 -2.87
CA GLU A 57 -3.29 22.78 -1.77
C GLU A 57 -3.93 21.58 -1.09
N VAL A 58 -4.18 21.73 0.21
CA VAL A 58 -4.82 20.72 1.06
C VAL A 58 -6.29 21.08 1.17
N ALA A 59 -7.16 20.19 0.70
CA ALA A 59 -8.60 20.38 0.77
C ALA A 59 -9.15 20.16 2.20
N GLU A 60 -10.39 20.56 2.46
CA GLU A 60 -11.02 20.44 3.79
C GLU A 60 -11.14 18.99 4.29
N ASP A 61 -11.16 18.03 3.37
CA ASP A 61 -11.26 16.59 3.64
C ASP A 61 -9.92 15.85 3.56
N GLU A 62 -8.82 16.58 3.44
CA GLU A 62 -7.45 16.07 3.42
C GLU A 62 -6.72 16.44 4.72
N ALA A 63 -5.56 15.81 4.95
CA ALA A 63 -4.70 16.16 6.07
C ALA A 63 -3.27 16.44 5.61
N GLU A 64 -2.60 17.38 6.27
CA GLU A 64 -1.17 17.68 6.06
C GLU A 64 -0.36 17.23 7.27
N VAL A 65 0.78 16.60 7.02
CA VAL A 65 1.77 16.26 8.04
C VAL A 65 3.13 16.76 7.58
N ILE A 66 3.92 17.30 8.50
CA ILE A 66 5.31 17.69 8.27
C ILE A 66 6.21 16.68 8.96
N LEU A 67 7.00 15.96 8.18
CA LEU A 67 8.03 15.06 8.67
C LEU A 67 9.35 15.83 8.79
N HIS A 68 9.77 16.08 10.03
CA HIS A 68 11.07 16.68 10.32
C HIS A 68 12.17 15.63 10.21
N THR A 69 13.10 15.81 9.28
CA THR A 69 14.24 14.91 9.10
C THR A 69 15.56 15.66 9.28
N SER A 70 16.65 14.90 9.44
CA SER A 70 18.00 15.48 9.49
C SER A 70 18.42 16.18 8.18
N GLN A 71 17.74 15.89 7.07
CA GLN A 71 18.01 16.46 5.75
C GLN A 71 16.97 17.52 5.34
N GLY A 72 16.11 17.95 6.27
CA GLY A 72 15.08 18.96 6.05
C GLY A 72 13.66 18.43 6.21
N ASP A 73 12.69 19.30 5.97
CA ASP A 73 11.28 19.01 6.17
C ASP A 73 10.63 18.43 4.91
N ILE A 74 9.85 17.38 5.10
CA ILE A 74 9.04 16.77 4.04
C ILE A 74 7.56 17.01 4.38
N ARG A 75 6.84 17.70 3.49
CA ARG A 75 5.39 17.90 3.62
C ARG A 75 4.65 16.76 2.93
N ILE A 76 3.75 16.12 3.66
CA ILE A 76 3.00 14.95 3.21
C ILE A 76 1.52 15.29 3.25
N LYS A 77 0.85 15.10 2.11
CA LYS A 77 -0.60 15.21 1.99
C LYS A 77 -1.23 13.83 2.08
N LEU A 78 -2.22 13.69 2.95
CA LEU A 78 -2.92 12.46 3.26
C LEU A 78 -4.38 12.54 2.79
N PHE A 79 -4.94 11.40 2.40
CA PHE A 79 -6.29 11.30 1.83
C PHE A 79 -7.20 10.39 2.67
N PRO A 80 -7.76 10.86 3.80
CA PRO A 80 -8.62 10.08 4.68
C PRO A 80 -9.80 9.42 3.98
N LYS A 81 -10.40 10.08 2.97
CA LYS A 81 -11.52 9.51 2.21
C LYS A 81 -11.13 8.30 1.34
N LEU A 82 -9.91 8.29 0.81
CA LEU A 82 -9.43 7.23 -0.08
C LEU A 82 -8.83 6.06 0.71
N ALA A 83 -8.12 6.35 1.81
CA ALA A 83 -7.42 5.34 2.62
C ALA A 83 -7.63 5.57 4.13
N PRO A 84 -8.88 5.46 4.64
CA PRO A 84 -9.23 5.88 6.00
C PRO A 84 -8.41 5.17 7.08
N LEU A 85 -8.34 3.84 7.01
CA LEU A 85 -7.65 3.03 8.02
C LEU A 85 -6.13 3.30 8.04
N ALA A 86 -5.52 3.47 6.86
CA ALA A 86 -4.09 3.73 6.76
C ALA A 86 -3.73 5.12 7.30
N VAL A 87 -4.53 6.12 6.95
CA VAL A 87 -4.34 7.50 7.42
C VAL A 87 -4.58 7.60 8.92
N GLU A 88 -5.62 6.95 9.45
CA GLU A 88 -5.88 6.90 10.89
C GLU A 88 -4.72 6.26 11.66
N ASN A 89 -4.24 5.11 11.21
CA ASN A 89 -3.10 4.43 11.83
C ASN A 89 -1.84 5.30 11.81
N PHE A 90 -1.52 5.89 10.66
CA PHE A 90 -0.36 6.77 10.51
C PHE A 90 -0.43 7.99 11.43
N LEU A 91 -1.57 8.69 11.45
CA LEU A 91 -1.77 9.87 12.29
C LEU A 91 -1.71 9.55 13.78
N THR A 92 -2.22 8.38 14.17
CA THR A 92 -2.19 7.93 15.57
C THR A 92 -0.75 7.69 16.01
N HIS A 93 0.01 6.90 15.27
CA HIS A 93 1.43 6.66 15.57
C HIS A 93 2.28 7.94 15.52
N ALA A 94 1.99 8.86 14.59
CA ALA A 94 2.67 10.15 14.53
C ALA A 94 2.41 10.99 15.79
N LYS A 95 1.15 11.07 16.26
CA LYS A 95 0.78 11.81 17.49
C LYS A 95 1.39 11.20 18.75
N GLU A 96 1.53 9.88 18.78
CA GLU A 96 2.16 9.14 19.89
C GLU A 96 3.70 9.24 19.85
N GLY A 97 4.28 9.85 18.81
CA GLY A 97 5.72 10.01 18.66
C GLY A 97 6.44 8.72 18.26
N TYR A 98 5.72 7.71 17.75
CA TYR A 98 6.28 6.42 17.34
C TYR A 98 7.41 6.57 16.31
N TYR A 99 7.26 7.50 15.36
CA TYR A 99 8.23 7.73 14.30
C TYR A 99 9.45 8.57 14.71
N ASN A 100 9.51 9.04 15.95
CA ASN A 100 10.61 9.90 16.41
C ASN A 100 11.92 9.10 16.49
N GLY A 101 12.95 9.61 15.82
CA GLY A 101 14.27 8.97 15.81
C GLY A 101 14.37 7.72 14.92
N ILE A 102 13.31 7.35 14.20
CA ILE A 102 13.34 6.25 13.24
C ILE A 102 14.15 6.66 12.00
N THR A 103 14.98 5.74 11.51
CA THR A 103 15.83 5.95 10.33
C THR A 103 15.17 5.47 9.04
N PHE A 104 15.68 5.95 7.90
CA PHE A 104 15.37 5.38 6.59
C PHE A 104 16.29 4.19 6.36
N HIS A 105 15.84 2.99 6.72
CA HIS A 105 16.68 1.78 6.70
C HIS A 105 16.87 1.20 5.29
N ARG A 106 16.04 1.58 4.32
CA ARG A 106 16.16 1.11 2.94
C ARG A 106 15.95 2.25 1.95
N VAL A 107 16.96 2.45 1.11
CA VAL A 107 17.01 3.50 0.07
C VAL A 107 17.40 2.83 -1.24
N ILE A 108 16.55 2.94 -2.26
CA ILE A 108 16.83 2.46 -3.62
C ILE A 108 16.73 3.67 -4.55
N ASP A 109 17.87 4.03 -5.12
CA ASP A 109 17.95 5.18 -6.03
C ASP A 109 17.04 5.00 -7.24
N GLY A 110 16.36 6.08 -7.63
CA GLY A 110 15.37 6.10 -8.71
C GLY A 110 14.08 5.30 -8.44
N PHE A 111 13.88 4.74 -7.24
CA PHE A 111 12.69 3.96 -6.92
C PHE A 111 11.95 4.47 -5.68
N MET A 112 12.49 4.22 -4.48
CA MET A 112 11.79 4.56 -3.23
C MET A 112 12.73 4.61 -2.03
N VAL A 113 12.22 5.21 -0.95
CA VAL A 113 12.80 5.16 0.40
C VAL A 113 11.77 4.56 1.36
N GLN A 114 12.23 3.76 2.30
CA GLN A 114 11.40 3.07 3.29
C GLN A 114 11.89 3.37 4.71
N THR A 115 10.94 3.65 5.59
CA THR A 115 11.12 3.98 7.01
C THR A 115 9.94 3.40 7.82
N GLY A 116 9.85 3.74 9.10
CA GLY A 116 8.74 3.33 9.97
C GLY A 116 8.99 2.08 10.81
N ASP A 117 10.19 1.50 10.75
CA ASP A 117 10.59 0.39 11.60
C ASP A 117 11.50 0.87 12.75
N PRO A 118 11.08 0.74 14.02
CA PRO A 118 11.88 1.12 15.19
C PRO A 118 13.20 0.35 15.32
N LYS A 119 13.28 -0.88 14.81
CA LYS A 119 14.53 -1.67 14.82
C LYS A 119 15.44 -1.30 13.66
N GLY A 120 14.88 -0.80 12.57
CA GLY A 120 15.60 -0.46 11.34
C GLY A 120 16.15 -1.67 10.59
N ASP A 121 15.63 -2.88 10.83
CA ASP A 121 16.03 -4.10 10.14
C ASP A 121 15.06 -4.50 9.00
N GLY A 122 13.94 -3.78 8.88
CA GLY A 122 12.93 -3.96 7.86
C GLY A 122 11.86 -5.02 8.20
N THR A 123 11.78 -5.45 9.46
CA THR A 123 10.84 -6.50 9.92
C THR A 123 9.62 -5.97 10.69
N GLY A 124 9.51 -4.65 10.81
CA GLY A 124 8.42 -3.95 11.51
C GLY A 124 7.05 -4.08 10.88
#